data_AF-A0A821V6T7-F1
#
_entry.id   AF-A0A821V6T7-F1
#
_cell.length_a   1.000
_cell.length_b   1.000
_cell.length_c   1.000
_cell.angle_alpha   90.00
_cell.angle_beta   90.00
_cell.angle_gamma   90.00
#
_symmetry.space_group_name_H-M   'P 1'
#
loop_
_entity.id
_entity.type
_entity.pdbx_description
1 polymer ?
#
loop_
_entity_poly.entity_id
_entity_poly.type
_entity_poly.pdbx_seq_one_letter_code
_entity_poly.pdbx_strand_id
1 'polypeptide(L)' 'MHGGTSHSDLLSDLLWCNPSEKFDDIDEEQPDLKPNDVCGCAYFFSYYAWRDFLLRNNLLSIIRGHEVQKDV' A
#
# COMPACT_ATOMS: atom_id res chain seq x y z
N MET A 1 22.78 13.81 0.30
CA MET A 1 22.59 12.81 1.37
C MET A 1 21.58 13.37 2.36
N HIS A 2 20.29 13.05 2.22
CA HIS A 2 19.30 13.35 3.25
C HIS A 2 18.72 12.01 3.69
N GLY A 3 19.44 11.37 4.60
CA GLY A 3 18.93 10.29 5.42
C GLY A 3 17.99 10.93 6.44
N GLY A 4 16.70 10.85 6.16
CA GLY A 4 15.64 11.14 7.10
C GLY A 4 14.55 10.15 6.78
N THR A 5 14.50 9.04 7.51
CA THR A 5 13.31 8.22 7.57
C THR A 5 12.19 9.13 8.07
N SER A 6 11.37 9.65 7.14
CA SER A 6 10.15 10.35 7.47
C SER A 6 9.37 9.40 8.37
N HIS A 7 9.20 9.74 9.65
CA HIS A 7 8.31 8.98 10.52
C HIS A 7 6.94 9.04 9.86
N SER A 8 6.51 7.92 9.30
CA SER A 8 5.15 7.79 8.82
C SER A 8 4.26 7.65 10.05
N ASP A 9 3.37 8.61 10.23
CA ASP A 9 2.30 8.50 11.22
C ASP A 9 1.10 7.79 10.58
N LEU A 10 0.30 7.08 11.38
CA LEU A 10 -0.84 6.29 10.88
C LEU A 10 -1.82 7.07 10.00
N LEU A 11 -2.01 8.37 10.28
CA LEU A 11 -2.85 9.23 9.44
C LEU A 11 -2.20 9.47 8.06
N SER A 12 -0.88 9.62 8.00
CA SER A 12 -0.14 9.73 6.75
C SER A 12 -0.24 8.44 5.96
N ASP A 13 -0.07 7.28 6.59
CA ASP A 13 -0.22 5.98 5.94
C ASP A 13 -1.63 5.78 5.37
N LEU A 14 -2.67 6.17 6.11
CA LEU A 14 -4.05 6.08 5.65
C LEU A 14 -4.30 6.91 4.38
N LEU A 15 -3.62 8.05 4.25
CA LEU A 15 -3.81 9.00 3.15
C LEU A 15 -2.90 8.73 1.94
N TRP A 16 -1.71 8.15 2.15
CA TRP A 16 -0.64 8.10 1.15
C TRP A 16 -0.11 6.69 0.82
N CYS A 17 -0.59 5.63 1.49
CA CYS A 17 -0.24 4.28 1.09
C CYS A 17 -0.87 3.89 -0.26
N ASN A 18 -0.15 3.10 -1.06
CA ASN A 18 -0.59 2.62 -2.39
C ASN A 18 -0.50 1.09 -2.50
N PRO A 19 -1.28 0.42 -3.35
CA PRO A 19 -1.00 -0.98 -3.67
C PRO A 19 0.37 -1.11 -4.37
N SER A 20 1.06 -2.23 -4.17
CA SER A 20 2.27 -2.56 -4.94
C SER A 20 1.97 -2.58 -6.45
N GLU A 21 2.94 -2.23 -7.30
CA GLU A 21 2.80 -2.31 -8.77
C GLU A 21 2.44 -3.72 -9.26
N LYS A 22 2.84 -4.73 -8.48
CA LYS A 22 2.61 -6.15 -8.73
C LYS A 22 1.56 -6.72 -7.78
N PHE A 23 0.58 -5.91 -7.36
CA PHE A 23 -0.45 -6.32 -6.40
C PHE A 23 -1.17 -7.60 -6.83
N ASP A 24 -1.45 -7.75 -8.13
CA ASP A 24 -2.19 -8.89 -8.67
C ASP A 24 -1.31 -10.14 -8.94
N ASP A 25 0.02 -10.03 -8.81
CA ASP A 25 0.97 -11.13 -9.05
C ASP A 25 1.07 -12.04 -7.81
N ILE A 26 0.03 -12.81 -7.52
CA ILE A 26 -0.08 -13.64 -6.30
C ILE A 26 0.96 -14.78 -6.20
N ASP A 27 1.57 -15.17 -7.31
CA ASP A 27 2.60 -16.22 -7.37
C ASP A 27 3.99 -15.69 -6.99
N GLU A 28 4.17 -14.37 -6.88
CA GLU A 28 5.43 -13.75 -6.48
C GLU A 28 5.41 -13.39 -4.99
N GLU A 29 6.44 -13.81 -4.25
CA GLU A 29 6.57 -13.46 -2.83
C GLU A 29 6.91 -11.97 -2.69
N GLN A 30 6.00 -11.21 -2.08
CA GLN A 30 6.14 -9.77 -1.87
C GLN A 30 6.17 -9.44 -0.38
N PRO A 31 7.00 -8.48 0.06
CA PRO A 31 6.90 -7.98 1.42
C PRO A 31 5.54 -7.32 1.64
N ASP A 32 4.97 -7.50 2.84
CA ASP A 32 3.67 -6.92 3.19
C ASP A 32 3.63 -5.40 3.03
N LEU A 33 4.74 -4.74 3.39
CA LEU A 33 4.92 -3.30 3.25
C LEU A 33 6.31 -3.00 2.67
N LYS A 34 6.36 -2.13 1.67
CA LYS A 34 7.61 -1.60 1.06
C LYS A 34 7.55 -0.06 1.11
N PRO A 35 8.67 0.66 1.31
CA PRO A 35 8.67 2.13 1.20
C PRO A 35 8.06 2.61 -0.13
N ASN A 36 7.16 3.59 -0.06
CA ASN A 36 6.56 4.19 -1.25
C ASN A 36 7.46 5.32 -1.80
N ASP A 37 8.20 4.99 -2.84
CA ASP A 37 9.11 5.90 -3.55
C ASP A 37 8.39 6.84 -4.52
N VAL A 38 7.17 6.51 -4.96
CA VAL A 38 6.31 7.39 -5.78
C VAL A 38 5.86 8.62 -5.00
N CYS A 39 5.47 8.45 -3.74
CA CYS A 39 5.04 9.54 -2.86
C CYS A 39 6.17 10.10 -1.97
N GLY A 40 7.30 9.39 -1.86
CA GLY A 40 8.41 9.75 -0.98
C GLY A 40 8.11 9.66 0.52
N CYS A 41 6.97 9.07 0.89
CA CYS A 41 6.50 8.83 2.26
C CYS A 41 5.53 7.63 2.26
N ALA A 42 5.17 7.13 3.45
CA ALA A 42 4.29 5.97 3.62
C ALA A 42 4.79 4.70 2.90
N TYR A 43 3.88 3.76 2.60
CA TYR A 43 4.22 2.43 2.11
C TYR A 43 3.38 1.97 0.91
N PHE A 44 3.97 1.12 0.08
CA PHE A 44 3.22 0.19 -0.76
C PHE A 44 2.79 -1.02 0.06
N PHE A 45 1.55 -1.48 -0.11
CA PHE A 45 1.06 -2.71 0.50
C PHE A 45 0.84 -3.83 -0.53
N SER A 46 1.13 -5.06 -0.14
CA SER A 46 0.91 -6.25 -0.97
C SER A 46 -0.54 -6.74 -0.92
N TYR A 47 -0.90 -7.64 -1.84
CA TYR A 47 -2.16 -8.38 -1.77
C TYR A 47 -2.32 -9.16 -0.47
N TYR A 48 -1.24 -9.77 0.03
CA TYR A 48 -1.27 -10.55 1.26
C TYR A 48 -1.55 -9.66 2.49
N ALA A 49 -0.91 -8.51 2.59
CA ALA A 49 -1.17 -7.52 3.65
C ALA A 49 -2.63 -7.02 3.62
N TRP A 50 -3.15 -6.73 2.41
CA TRP A 50 -4.52 -6.32 2.18
C TRP A 50 -5.52 -7.40 2.57
N ARG A 51 -5.32 -8.64 2.11
CA ARG A 51 -6.14 -9.81 2.44
C ARG A 51 -6.19 -10.04 3.95
N ASP A 52 -5.04 -10.02 4.61
CA ASP A 52 -4.95 -10.29 6.05
C ASP A 52 -5.58 -9.17 6.88
N PHE A 53 -5.53 -7.93 6.40
CA PHE A 53 -6.29 -6.84 6.99
C PHE A 53 -7.81 -7.07 6.89
N LEU A 54 -8.31 -7.47 5.71
CA LEU A 54 -9.74 -7.75 5.53
C LEU A 54 -10.23 -8.90 6.39
N LEU A 55 -9.48 -10.01 6.42
CA LEU A 55 -9.84 -11.20 7.21
C LEU A 55 -9.87 -10.89 8.71
N ARG A 56 -8.87 -10.17 9.23
CA ARG A 56 -8.82 -9.79 10.64
C ARG A 56 -9.96 -8.87 11.07
N ASN A 57 -10.47 -8.06 10.15
CA ASN A 57 -11.52 -7.06 10.43
C ASN A 57 -12.91 -7.47 9.93
N ASN A 58 -13.08 -8.68 9.40
CA ASN A 58 -14.34 -9.17 8.81
C ASN A 58 -14.91 -8.19 7.75
N LEU A 59 -14.04 -7.71 6.87
CA LEU A 59 -14.38 -6.77 5.78
C LEU A 59 -14.36 -7.49 4.43
N LEU A 60 -15.16 -7.00 3.48
CA LEU A 60 -15.21 -7.55 2.12
C LEU A 60 -14.16 -6.93 1.19
N SER A 61 -13.94 -5.63 1.27
CA SER A 61 -13.04 -4.90 0.36
C SER A 61 -12.62 -3.56 0.95
N ILE A 62 -11.61 -2.92 0.34
CA ILE A 62 -11.21 -1.53 0.56
C ILE A 62 -11.54 -0.75 -0.71
N ILE A 63 -12.44 0.23 -0.60
CA ILE A 63 -12.68 1.21 -1.66
C ILE A 63 -11.80 2.42 -1.38
N ARG A 64 -10.98 2.80 -2.36
CA ARG A 64 -10.03 3.92 -2.24
C ARG A 64 -10.00 4.79 -3.49
N GLY A 65 -9.56 6.03 -3.31
CA GLY A 65 -9.13 6.93 -4.39
C GLY A 65 -7.61 7.00 -4.42
N HIS A 66 -7.08 8.16 -4.86
CA HIS A 66 -5.66 8.55 -4.94
C HIS A 66 -5.02 8.37 -6.31
N GLU A 67 -5.07 7.18 -6.90
CA GLU A 67 -4.41 6.92 -8.18
C GLU A 67 -5.39 7.06 -9.35
N VAL A 68 -4.97 7.78 -10.40
CA VAL A 68 -5.77 7.94 -11.62
C VAL A 68 -5.74 6.63 -12.40
N GLN A 69 -6.89 5.98 -12.53
CA GLN A 69 -7.08 4.85 -13.43
C GLN A 69 -7.45 5.38 -14.81
N LYS A 70 -6.75 4.90 -15.85
CA LYS A 70 -7.14 5.17 -17.23
C LYS A 70 -8.08 4.06 -17.66
N ASP A 71 -9.30 4.43 -18.06
CA ASP A 71 -10.18 3.50 -18.77
C ASP A 71 -9.50 3.16 -20.10
N VAL A 72 -9.21 1.87 -20.31
CA VAL A 72 -8.68 1.33 -21.57
C VAL A 72 -9.83 0.82 -22.41
#